data_AF-A0A2G4T359-F1
#
_entry.id   AF-A0A2G4T359-F1
#
_cell.length_a   1.000
_cell.length_b   1.000
_cell.length_c   1.000
_cell.angle_alpha   90.00
_cell.angle_beta   90.00
_cell.angle_gamma   90.00
#
_symmetry.space_group_name_H-M   'P 1'
#
loop_
_entity.id
_entity.type
_entity.pdbx_description
1 polymer ?
#
loop_
_entity_poly.entity_id
_entity_poly.type
_entity_poly.pdbx_seq_one_letter_code
_entity_poly.pdbx_strand_id
1 'polypeptide(L)'
;MNFLGFSFGKKNNKGNKRKVIIQQSDKPLYLSHPYVNHMLVQGNFKTIVELPKYVDMNEWLAFNTFEFFNHVNLFYGSITTFCTPQSCPTMSAGAGVEYTWTDSLSKKARLNAPQYIDSMTTSIENTFNDESIFPTKSGVEFPKDVVNIIKRMFGQMFRLFAHIYHEHYDKVLSLNEEPHFNSLFAHFISFAREFDLLDKKELQPLQELIDIMLKNGVIS
;
A
#
# COMPACT_ATOMS: atom_id res chain seq x y z
N MET A 1 54.99 52.99 -40.07
CA MET A 1 55.01 53.52 -38.68
C MET A 1 53.68 53.21 -38.03
N ASN A 2 53.73 52.55 -36.86
CA ASN A 2 52.59 52.15 -36.05
C ASN A 2 51.57 53.27 -35.83
N PHE A 3 50.28 52.94 -35.78
CA PHE A 3 49.44 53.39 -34.68
C PHE A 3 48.39 52.31 -34.34
N LEU A 4 48.46 51.85 -33.09
CA LEU A 4 47.49 51.00 -32.41
C LEU A 4 46.14 51.71 -32.29
N GLY A 5 45.06 50.98 -32.58
CA GLY A 5 43.69 51.36 -32.26
C GLY A 5 42.98 50.21 -31.54
N PHE A 6 43.03 50.23 -30.22
CA PHE A 6 42.17 49.42 -29.35
C PHE A 6 40.71 49.88 -29.52
N SER A 7 39.77 48.97 -29.77
CA SER A 7 38.37 49.20 -29.44
C SER A 7 37.70 47.91 -28.94
N PHE A 8 36.90 48.11 -27.91
CA PHE A 8 36.36 47.15 -26.97
C PHE A 8 35.22 46.30 -27.55
N GLY A 9 35.27 45.00 -27.23
CA GLY A 9 34.16 44.25 -26.62
C GLY A 9 32.81 44.16 -27.36
N LYS A 10 32.55 42.97 -27.93
CA LYS A 10 31.26 42.28 -27.77
C LYS A 10 31.50 40.78 -27.67
N LYS A 11 31.70 40.28 -26.44
CA LYS A 11 31.61 38.85 -26.13
C LYS A 11 30.15 38.43 -26.37
N ASN A 12 29.92 37.65 -27.42
CA ASN A 12 28.69 36.88 -27.55
C ASN A 12 28.65 35.87 -26.41
N ASN A 13 27.96 36.23 -25.33
CA ASN A 13 27.66 35.36 -24.22
C ASN A 13 26.62 34.34 -24.72
N LYS A 14 27.09 33.29 -25.41
CA LYS A 14 26.32 32.05 -25.56
C LYS A 14 26.20 31.47 -24.16
N GLY A 15 25.20 31.96 -23.42
CA GLY A 15 24.76 31.38 -22.17
C GLY A 15 24.49 29.91 -22.45
N ASN A 16 25.41 29.07 -22.01
CA ASN A 16 25.28 27.65 -21.99
C ASN A 16 24.10 27.37 -21.06
N LYS A 17 22.89 27.33 -21.63
CA LYS A 17 21.71 26.79 -20.96
C LYS A 17 22.08 25.33 -20.71
N ARG A 18 22.72 25.07 -19.56
CA ARG A 18 22.72 23.76 -18.94
C ARG A 18 21.26 23.36 -18.98
N LYS A 19 20.92 22.44 -19.87
CA LYS A 19 19.69 21.69 -19.76
C LYS A 19 19.76 21.16 -18.34
N VAL A 20 18.94 21.72 -17.45
CA VAL A 20 18.59 21.04 -16.22
C VAL A 20 18.06 19.72 -16.76
N ILE A 21 18.86 18.66 -16.59
CA ILE A 21 18.37 17.31 -16.72
C ILE A 21 17.34 17.27 -15.60
N ILE A 22 16.08 17.48 -15.96
CA ILE A 22 14.96 17.14 -15.09
C ILE A 22 15.19 15.66 -14.88
N GLN A 23 15.68 15.33 -13.68
CA GLN A 23 15.92 13.97 -13.25
C GLN A 23 14.59 13.27 -13.49
N GLN A 24 14.59 12.38 -14.48
CA GLN A 24 13.49 11.51 -14.81
C GLN A 24 13.08 10.91 -13.47
N SER A 25 11.85 11.16 -13.01
CA SER A 25 11.40 10.68 -11.69
C SER A 25 11.71 9.19 -11.63
N ASP A 26 12.72 8.81 -10.85
CA ASP A 26 13.20 7.43 -10.81
C ASP A 26 12.00 6.56 -10.45
N LYS A 27 11.73 5.59 -11.31
CA LYS A 27 10.60 4.69 -11.13
C LYS A 27 10.70 4.06 -9.73
N PRO A 28 9.61 3.97 -8.95
CA PRO A 28 9.65 3.37 -7.63
C PRO A 28 10.31 1.98 -7.67
N LEU A 29 11.10 1.65 -6.64
CA LEU A 29 11.91 0.42 -6.60
C LEU A 29 11.04 -0.84 -6.81
N TYR A 30 9.86 -0.88 -6.20
CA TYR A 30 8.93 -2.00 -6.33
C TYR A 30 8.35 -2.21 -7.74
N LEU A 31 8.40 -1.19 -8.61
CA LEU A 31 7.99 -1.28 -10.01
C LEU A 31 9.16 -1.55 -10.98
N SER A 32 10.38 -1.66 -10.43
CA SER A 32 11.60 -1.88 -11.20
C SER A 32 11.92 -3.37 -11.33
N HIS A 33 12.54 -3.76 -12.46
CA HIS A 33 12.99 -5.14 -12.65
C HIS A 33 14.25 -5.40 -11.79
N PRO A 34 14.39 -6.56 -11.13
CA PRO A 34 13.52 -7.75 -11.16
C PRO A 34 12.37 -7.77 -10.14
N TYR A 35 12.32 -6.80 -9.21
CA TYR A 35 11.46 -6.84 -8.02
C TYR A 35 9.96 -6.89 -8.32
N VAL A 36 9.52 -6.22 -9.39
CA VAL A 36 8.11 -6.18 -9.79
C VAL A 36 7.48 -7.55 -10.07
N ASN A 37 8.30 -8.54 -10.46
CA ASN A 37 7.85 -9.90 -10.77
C ASN A 37 8.31 -10.93 -9.72
N HIS A 38 9.01 -10.50 -8.67
CA HIS A 38 9.58 -11.42 -7.70
C HIS A 38 8.50 -11.81 -6.69
N MET A 39 8.04 -13.06 -6.76
CA MET A 39 6.97 -13.61 -5.93
C MET A 39 7.21 -15.11 -5.69
N LEU A 40 6.61 -15.64 -4.63
CA LEU A 40 6.62 -17.07 -4.33
C LEU A 40 5.69 -17.87 -5.24
N VAL A 41 4.55 -17.28 -5.58
CA VAL A 41 3.47 -18.00 -6.29
C VAL A 41 3.68 -17.91 -7.80
N GLN A 42 3.85 -19.07 -8.44
CA GLN A 42 3.98 -19.22 -9.89
C GLN A 42 2.65 -19.61 -10.57
N GLY A 43 1.54 -19.05 -10.08
CA GLY A 43 0.17 -19.36 -10.53
C GLY A 43 -0.79 -18.23 -10.22
N ASN A 44 -2.11 -18.49 -10.28
CA ASN A 44 -3.12 -17.51 -9.89
C ASN A 44 -3.67 -17.81 -8.49
N PHE A 45 -4.22 -16.78 -7.85
CA PHE A 45 -4.85 -16.89 -6.53
C PHE A 45 -6.34 -17.29 -6.58
N LYS A 46 -6.91 -17.47 -7.77
CA LYS A 46 -8.35 -17.66 -7.98
C LYS A 46 -8.92 -18.80 -7.15
N THR A 47 -8.25 -19.95 -7.12
CA THR A 47 -8.75 -21.14 -6.42
C THR A 47 -8.69 -21.01 -4.90
N ILE A 48 -7.86 -20.12 -4.35
CA ILE A 48 -7.75 -19.95 -2.90
C ILE A 48 -8.60 -18.81 -2.37
N VAL A 49 -9.08 -17.90 -3.25
CA VAL A 49 -10.00 -16.82 -2.87
C VAL A 49 -11.47 -17.19 -3.05
N GLU A 50 -11.78 -18.16 -3.92
CA GLU A 50 -13.14 -18.61 -4.19
C GLU A 50 -13.84 -19.10 -2.92
N LEU A 51 -15.08 -18.66 -2.72
CA LEU A 51 -15.91 -19.11 -1.61
C LEU A 51 -16.12 -20.64 -1.69
N PRO A 52 -15.65 -21.42 -0.70
CA PRO A 52 -15.86 -22.86 -0.74
C PRO A 52 -17.34 -23.22 -0.69
N LYS A 53 -17.71 -24.33 -1.34
CA LYS A 53 -19.11 -24.79 -1.35
C LYS A 53 -19.57 -25.02 0.09
N TYR A 54 -20.79 -24.54 0.38
CA TYR A 54 -21.48 -24.69 1.66
C TYR A 54 -20.87 -23.90 2.84
N VAL A 55 -19.86 -23.07 2.61
CA VAL A 55 -19.34 -22.15 3.62
C VAL A 55 -20.15 -20.85 3.59
N ASP A 56 -20.46 -20.31 4.78
CA ASP A 56 -21.12 -19.01 4.89
C ASP A 56 -20.19 -17.89 4.40
N MET A 57 -20.75 -16.95 3.66
CA MET A 57 -19.97 -15.87 3.05
C MET A 57 -19.36 -14.93 4.11
N ASN A 58 -20.08 -14.64 5.19
CA ASN A 58 -19.56 -13.73 6.23
C ASN A 58 -18.47 -14.41 7.06
N GLU A 59 -18.60 -15.71 7.34
CA GLU A 59 -17.53 -16.51 7.96
C GLU A 59 -16.26 -16.51 7.09
N TRP A 60 -16.42 -16.73 5.78
CA TRP A 60 -15.30 -16.71 4.84
C TRP A 60 -14.60 -15.36 4.78
N LEU A 61 -15.39 -14.28 4.71
CA LEU A 61 -14.86 -12.91 4.73
C LEU A 61 -14.17 -12.60 6.06
N ALA A 62 -14.79 -12.93 7.20
CA ALA A 62 -14.24 -12.69 8.53
C ALA A 62 -12.89 -13.38 8.73
N PHE A 63 -12.84 -14.68 8.43
CA PHE A 63 -11.61 -15.47 8.54
C PHE A 63 -10.48 -14.87 7.69
N ASN A 64 -10.73 -14.62 6.40
CA ASN A 64 -9.69 -14.07 5.53
C ASN A 64 -9.30 -12.64 5.90
N THR A 65 -10.23 -11.80 6.37
CA THR A 65 -9.92 -10.45 6.86
C THR A 65 -8.95 -10.52 8.04
N PHE A 66 -9.19 -11.44 8.98
CA PHE A 66 -8.33 -11.65 10.15
C PHE A 66 -6.95 -12.14 9.73
N GLU A 67 -6.88 -13.10 8.81
CA GLU A 67 -5.62 -13.60 8.28
C GLU A 67 -4.82 -12.50 7.57
N PHE A 68 -5.43 -11.72 6.68
CA PHE A 68 -4.74 -10.62 6.00
C PHE A 68 -4.21 -9.58 6.99
N PHE A 69 -4.99 -9.25 8.03
CA PHE A 69 -4.59 -8.33 9.08
C PHE A 69 -3.35 -8.83 9.84
N ASN A 70 -3.35 -10.10 10.26
CA ASN A 70 -2.21 -10.69 10.97
C ASN A 70 -0.95 -10.71 10.09
N HIS A 71 -1.08 -11.11 8.82
CA HIS A 71 0.06 -11.18 7.91
C HIS A 71 0.64 -9.79 7.60
N VAL A 72 -0.20 -8.79 7.32
CA VAL A 72 0.29 -7.43 7.03
C VAL A 72 0.94 -6.79 8.27
N ASN A 73 0.39 -7.04 9.46
CA ASN A 73 1.00 -6.59 10.72
C ASN A 73 2.33 -7.28 11.00
N LEU A 74 2.48 -8.56 10.66
CA LEU A 74 3.75 -9.26 10.78
C LEU A 74 4.83 -8.62 9.90
N PHE A 75 4.50 -8.29 8.64
CA PHE A 75 5.40 -7.56 7.76
C PHE A 75 5.73 -6.16 8.28
N TYR A 76 4.73 -5.43 8.78
CA TYR A 76 5.02 -4.12 9.37
C TYR A 76 5.90 -4.23 10.61
N GLY A 77 5.73 -5.30 11.41
CA GLY A 77 6.57 -5.60 12.57
C GLY A 77 8.05 -5.78 12.24
N SER A 78 8.41 -6.29 11.05
CA SER A 78 9.81 -6.44 10.64
C SER A 78 10.49 -5.09 10.34
N ILE A 79 9.70 -4.07 9.97
CA ILE A 79 10.21 -2.74 9.56
C ILE A 79 9.84 -1.60 10.53
N THR A 80 9.10 -1.87 11.61
CA THR A 80 8.59 -0.84 12.54
C THR A 80 9.69 0.06 13.12
N THR A 81 10.92 -0.43 13.22
CA THR A 81 12.06 0.34 13.73
C THR A 81 12.53 1.42 12.75
N PHE A 82 12.22 1.28 11.46
CA PHE A 82 12.54 2.25 10.41
C PHE A 82 11.41 3.26 10.17
N CYS A 83 10.17 2.91 10.52
CA CYS A 83 9.02 3.81 10.44
C CYS A 83 8.93 4.69 11.69
N THR A 84 9.55 5.86 11.64
CA THR A 84 9.58 6.84 12.75
C THR A 84 8.84 8.13 12.39
N PRO A 85 8.40 8.93 13.38
CA PRO A 85 7.82 10.25 13.12
C PRO A 85 8.75 11.20 12.36
N GLN A 86 10.07 10.99 12.44
CA GLN A 86 11.06 11.78 11.72
C GLN A 86 11.19 11.34 10.25
N SER A 87 11.21 10.03 9.99
CA SER A 87 11.25 9.50 8.62
C SER A 87 9.92 9.68 7.88
N CYS A 88 8.81 9.50 8.59
CA CYS A 88 7.46 9.43 8.05
C CYS A 88 6.53 10.36 8.84
N PRO A 89 6.69 11.69 8.70
CA PRO A 89 5.95 12.68 9.49
C PRO A 89 4.45 12.69 9.20
N THR A 90 4.03 12.09 8.09
CA THR A 90 2.63 11.95 7.66
C THR A 90 2.40 10.55 7.12
N MET A 91 1.23 9.96 7.39
CA MET A 91 0.82 8.72 6.73
C MET A 91 0.58 8.97 5.24
N SER A 92 1.42 8.41 4.38
CA SER A 92 1.42 8.67 2.94
C SER A 92 1.75 7.42 2.12
N ALA A 93 1.41 7.47 0.83
CA ALA A 93 1.71 6.44 -0.15
C ALA A 93 2.34 7.09 -1.39
N GLY A 94 3.54 7.65 -1.21
CA GLY A 94 4.26 8.36 -2.25
C GLY A 94 3.81 9.81 -2.45
N ALA A 95 4.43 10.47 -3.44
CA ALA A 95 4.25 11.88 -3.68
C ALA A 95 2.79 12.23 -4.04
N GLY A 96 2.14 13.04 -3.19
CA GLY A 96 0.81 13.58 -3.44
C GLY A 96 -0.37 12.78 -2.85
N VAL A 97 -0.11 11.67 -2.15
CA VAL A 97 -1.14 10.89 -1.45
C VAL A 97 -0.90 10.95 0.07
N GLU A 98 -1.73 11.70 0.79
CA GLU A 98 -1.71 11.80 2.25
C GLU A 98 -3.02 11.25 2.83
N TYR A 99 -2.92 10.38 3.83
CA TYR A 99 -4.07 9.80 4.50
C TYR A 99 -4.34 10.49 5.84
N THR A 100 -5.60 10.90 6.04
CA THR A 100 -6.08 11.42 7.32
C THR A 100 -6.78 10.33 8.12
N TRP A 101 -6.57 10.31 9.43
CA TRP A 101 -7.32 9.47 10.34
C TRP A 101 -8.66 10.14 10.69
N THR A 102 -9.72 9.35 10.87
CA THR A 102 -11.01 9.83 11.40
C THR A 102 -11.26 9.11 12.70
N ASP A 103 -11.34 9.86 13.79
CA ASP A 103 -11.60 9.28 15.12
C ASP A 103 -13.09 8.86 15.30
N SER A 104 -13.40 8.26 16.45
CA SER A 104 -14.77 7.87 16.81
C SER A 104 -15.74 9.06 16.92
N LEU A 105 -15.23 10.28 17.09
CA LEU A 105 -15.98 11.52 17.13
C LEU A 105 -16.14 12.16 15.73
N SER A 106 -15.78 11.42 14.66
CA SER A 106 -15.79 11.89 13.27
C SER A 106 -14.89 13.11 13.00
N LYS A 107 -13.88 13.35 13.84
CA LYS A 107 -12.89 14.40 13.62
C LYS A 107 -11.74 13.85 12.79
N LYS A 108 -11.37 14.61 11.76
CA LYS A 108 -10.21 14.31 10.92
C LYS A 108 -8.94 14.81 11.59
N ALA A 109 -7.98 13.92 11.78
CA ALA A 109 -6.66 14.21 12.33
C ALA A 109 -5.57 13.82 11.33
N ARG A 110 -4.52 14.64 11.25
CA ARG A 110 -3.27 14.28 10.57
C ARG A 110 -2.37 13.61 11.59
N LEU A 111 -1.98 12.38 11.30
CA LEU A 111 -1.08 11.59 12.13
C LEU A 111 0.18 11.29 11.33
N ASN A 112 1.31 11.15 12.03
CA ASN A 112 2.48 10.53 11.42
C ASN A 112 2.20 9.05 11.11
N ALA A 113 2.99 8.44 10.23
CA ALA A 113 2.75 7.07 9.79
C ALA A 113 2.69 6.05 10.94
N PRO A 114 3.64 6.01 11.90
CA PRO A 114 3.55 5.02 12.98
C PRO A 114 2.31 5.21 13.86
N GLN A 115 1.96 6.46 14.22
CA GLN A 115 0.72 6.72 14.99
C GLN A 115 -0.56 6.34 14.23
N TYR A 116 -0.58 6.54 12.91
CA TYR A 116 -1.70 6.12 12.08
C TYR A 116 -1.85 4.60 12.10
N ILE A 117 -0.73 3.88 11.95
CA ILE A 117 -0.70 2.42 11.89
C ILE A 117 -1.07 1.81 13.24
N ASP A 118 -0.62 2.40 14.35
CA ASP A 118 -1.04 2.01 15.70
C ASP A 118 -2.56 2.19 15.88
N SER A 119 -3.08 3.36 15.50
CA SER A 119 -4.53 3.66 15.58
C SER A 119 -5.36 2.71 14.71
N MET A 120 -4.86 2.36 13.52
CA MET A 120 -5.45 1.38 12.63
C MET A 120 -5.48 -0.01 13.25
N THR A 121 -4.34 -0.47 13.77
CA THR A 121 -4.18 -1.80 14.39
C THR A 121 -5.14 -1.96 15.56
N THR A 122 -5.13 -1.00 16.49
CA THR A 122 -6.07 -0.99 17.63
C THR A 122 -7.53 -0.94 17.17
N SER A 123 -7.85 -0.15 16.13
CA SER A 123 -9.22 -0.09 15.60
C SER A 123 -9.68 -1.45 15.04
N ILE A 124 -8.82 -2.13 14.28
CA ILE A 124 -9.15 -3.42 13.67
C ILE A 124 -9.25 -4.52 14.76
N GLU A 125 -8.32 -4.57 15.71
CA GLU A 125 -8.36 -5.49 16.85
C GLU A 125 -9.62 -5.31 17.69
N ASN A 126 -9.98 -4.07 18.03
CA ASN A 126 -11.22 -3.79 18.77
C ASN A 126 -12.46 -4.25 18.00
N THR A 127 -12.44 -4.15 16.67
CA THR A 127 -13.56 -4.61 15.83
C THR A 127 -13.67 -6.14 15.87
N PHE A 128 -12.54 -6.86 15.77
CA PHE A 128 -12.54 -8.33 15.89
C PHE A 128 -12.93 -8.84 17.28
N ASN A 129 -12.57 -8.11 18.33
CA ASN A 129 -12.89 -8.46 19.71
C ASN A 129 -14.34 -8.14 20.12
N ASP A 130 -15.08 -7.38 19.29
CA ASP A 130 -16.48 -7.06 19.55
C ASP A 130 -17.38 -8.22 19.10
N GLU A 131 -17.89 -9.00 20.06
CA GLU A 131 -18.80 -10.14 19.78
C GLU A 131 -20.11 -9.75 19.06
N SER A 132 -20.48 -8.46 19.03
CA SER A 132 -21.64 -7.98 18.27
C SER A 132 -21.35 -7.82 16.77
N ILE A 133 -20.07 -7.73 16.39
CA ILE A 133 -19.59 -7.62 15.01
C ILE A 133 -18.98 -8.95 14.55
N PHE A 134 -18.06 -9.45 15.40
CA PHE A 134 -17.31 -10.69 15.50
C PHE A 134 -17.93 -11.84 16.33
N PRO A 135 -19.08 -12.48 16.00
CA PRO A 135 -19.62 -13.52 16.89
C PRO A 135 -18.69 -14.73 16.97
N THR A 136 -18.33 -15.14 18.19
CA THR A 136 -17.50 -16.33 18.45
C THR A 136 -18.31 -17.55 18.87
N LYS A 137 -19.60 -17.34 19.17
CA LYS A 137 -20.52 -18.37 19.63
C LYS A 137 -21.31 -18.93 18.46
N SER A 138 -21.34 -20.27 18.34
CA SER A 138 -22.11 -20.95 17.29
C SER A 138 -23.60 -20.59 17.37
N GLY A 139 -24.20 -20.35 16.20
CA GLY A 139 -25.63 -20.03 16.08
C GLY A 139 -25.98 -18.55 16.24
N VAL A 140 -25.00 -17.67 16.45
CA VAL A 140 -25.18 -16.22 16.38
C VAL A 140 -24.84 -15.74 14.97
N GLU A 141 -25.76 -15.02 14.33
CA GLU A 141 -25.55 -14.46 12.99
C GLU A 141 -24.72 -13.17 13.03
N PHE A 142 -23.95 -12.92 11.98
CA PHE A 142 -23.27 -11.65 11.76
C PHE A 142 -24.27 -10.49 11.63
N PRO A 143 -23.89 -9.27 12.03
CA PRO A 143 -24.71 -8.11 11.77
C PRO A 143 -24.80 -7.82 10.27
N LYS A 144 -25.93 -7.22 9.85
CA LYS A 144 -26.19 -6.88 8.43
C LYS A 144 -25.13 -5.96 7.81
N ASP A 145 -24.41 -5.19 8.63
CA ASP A 145 -23.41 -4.22 8.19
C ASP A 145 -21.98 -4.80 8.17
N VAL A 146 -21.78 -6.09 8.49
CA VAL A 146 -20.45 -6.70 8.61
C VAL A 146 -19.61 -6.52 7.34
N VAL A 147 -20.23 -6.62 6.16
CA VAL A 147 -19.52 -6.44 4.89
C VAL A 147 -18.98 -5.01 4.74
N ASN A 148 -19.74 -3.99 5.16
CA ASN A 148 -19.26 -2.60 5.12
C ASN A 148 -18.15 -2.35 6.13
N ILE A 149 -18.21 -3.00 7.30
CA ILE A 149 -17.14 -2.97 8.30
C ILE A 149 -15.87 -3.59 7.71
N ILE A 150 -15.98 -4.76 7.08
CA ILE A 150 -14.86 -5.44 6.41
C ILE A 150 -14.29 -4.57 5.27
N LYS A 151 -15.13 -3.94 4.43
CA LYS A 151 -14.68 -2.98 3.40
C LYS A 151 -13.80 -1.87 4.00
N ARG A 152 -14.19 -1.31 5.15
CA ARG A 152 -13.40 -0.29 5.85
C ARG A 152 -12.06 -0.83 6.35
N MET A 153 -12.03 -2.05 6.87
CA MET A 153 -10.81 -2.73 7.32
C MET A 153 -9.86 -3.01 6.15
N PHE A 154 -10.39 -3.47 5.01
CA PHE A 154 -9.63 -3.64 3.77
C PHE A 154 -9.02 -2.32 3.28
N GLY A 155 -9.79 -1.23 3.28
CA GLY A 155 -9.29 0.09 2.91
C GLY A 155 -8.15 0.56 3.83
N GLN A 156 -8.24 0.27 5.13
CA GLN A 156 -7.17 0.54 6.10
C GLN A 156 -5.92 -0.31 5.82
N MET A 157 -6.06 -1.62 5.66
CA MET A 157 -4.94 -2.53 5.34
C MET A 157 -4.27 -2.16 4.01
N PHE A 158 -5.03 -1.76 3.00
CA PHE A 158 -4.48 -1.31 1.71
C PHE A 158 -3.58 -0.08 1.88
N ARG A 159 -3.94 0.86 2.77
CA ARG A 159 -3.09 2.04 3.04
C ARG A 159 -1.77 1.64 3.69
N LEU A 160 -1.78 0.62 4.55
CA LEU A 160 -0.55 0.06 5.10
C LEU A 160 0.31 -0.57 3.99
N PHE A 161 -0.26 -1.40 3.11
CA PHE A 161 0.46 -1.92 1.95
C PHE A 161 1.09 -0.80 1.11
N ALA A 162 0.29 0.21 0.76
CA ALA A 162 0.74 1.34 -0.04
C ALA A 162 1.87 2.13 0.64
N HIS A 163 1.78 2.35 1.95
CA HIS A 163 2.84 2.99 2.71
C HIS A 163 4.14 2.17 2.68
N ILE A 164 4.06 0.85 2.91
CA ILE A 164 5.24 -0.04 2.90
C ILE A 164 5.90 -0.06 1.51
N TYR A 165 5.12 -0.17 0.43
CA TYR A 165 5.65 -0.15 -0.94
C TYR A 165 6.34 1.16 -1.30
N HIS A 166 5.79 2.30 -0.91
CA HIS A 166 6.36 3.60 -1.29
C HIS A 166 7.53 4.03 -0.40
N GLU A 167 7.43 3.83 0.92
CA GLU A 167 8.37 4.42 1.88
C GLU A 167 9.39 3.41 2.45
N HIS A 168 9.11 2.11 2.40
CA HIS A 168 9.90 1.10 3.12
C HIS A 168 10.28 -0.13 2.28
N TYR A 169 10.05 -0.11 0.97
CA TYR A 169 10.36 -1.25 0.10
C TYR A 169 11.86 -1.55 0.05
N ASP A 170 12.72 -0.56 0.24
CA ASP A 170 14.17 -0.76 0.38
C ASP A 170 14.52 -1.64 1.60
N LYS A 171 13.75 -1.52 2.69
CA LYS A 171 13.89 -2.36 3.89
C LYS A 171 13.36 -3.77 3.64
N VAL A 172 12.21 -3.88 2.98
CA VAL A 172 11.66 -5.19 2.55
C VAL A 172 12.69 -5.95 1.71
N LEU A 173 13.36 -5.28 0.76
CA LEU A 173 14.44 -5.86 -0.04
C LEU A 173 15.66 -6.22 0.80
N SER A 174 16.06 -5.36 1.75
CA SER A 174 17.22 -5.61 2.62
C SER A 174 17.02 -6.84 3.52
N LEU A 175 15.76 -7.17 3.82
CA LEU A 175 15.38 -8.35 4.60
C LEU A 175 15.09 -9.59 3.73
N ASN A 176 15.13 -9.46 2.40
CA ASN A 176 14.73 -10.50 1.43
C ASN A 176 13.27 -10.97 1.62
N GLU A 177 12.40 -10.06 2.04
CA GLU A 177 10.97 -10.32 2.30
C GLU A 177 10.09 -10.06 1.07
N GLU A 178 10.65 -9.49 -0.01
CA GLU A 178 9.89 -9.04 -1.17
C GLU A 178 9.06 -10.11 -1.88
N PRO A 179 9.51 -11.38 -2.08
CA PRO A 179 8.65 -12.36 -2.73
C PRO A 179 7.45 -12.73 -1.86
N HIS A 180 7.61 -12.71 -0.52
CA HIS A 180 6.54 -13.00 0.42
C HIS A 180 5.54 -11.83 0.44
N PHE A 181 6.03 -10.60 0.55
CA PHE A 181 5.20 -9.40 0.58
C PHE A 181 4.42 -9.19 -0.72
N ASN A 182 5.08 -9.36 -1.87
CA ASN A 182 4.42 -9.28 -3.18
C ASN A 182 3.34 -10.36 -3.35
N SER A 183 3.59 -11.58 -2.87
CA SER A 183 2.60 -12.67 -2.93
C SER A 183 1.40 -12.41 -2.01
N LEU A 184 1.64 -11.89 -0.80
CA LEU A 184 0.56 -11.51 0.12
C LEU A 184 -0.29 -10.39 -0.49
N PHE A 185 0.34 -9.36 -1.07
CA PHE A 185 -0.38 -8.26 -1.72
C PHE A 185 -1.23 -8.75 -2.91
N ALA A 186 -0.67 -9.63 -3.75
CA ALA A 186 -1.40 -10.21 -4.86
C ALA A 186 -2.61 -11.06 -4.38
N HIS A 187 -2.44 -11.84 -3.31
CA HIS A 187 -3.54 -12.57 -2.68
C HIS A 187 -4.62 -11.61 -2.15
N PHE A 188 -4.21 -10.58 -1.42
CA PHE A 188 -5.09 -9.56 -0.85
C PHE A 188 -5.92 -8.86 -1.92
N ILE A 189 -5.30 -8.42 -3.02
CA ILE A 189 -6.02 -7.77 -4.13
C ILE A 189 -6.93 -8.74 -4.87
N SER A 190 -6.52 -10.00 -5.06
CA SER A 190 -7.38 -11.02 -5.68
C SER A 190 -8.64 -11.27 -4.84
N PHE A 191 -8.49 -11.39 -3.52
CA PHE A 191 -9.61 -11.55 -2.59
C PHE A 191 -10.51 -10.32 -2.56
N ALA A 192 -9.92 -9.12 -2.48
CA ALA A 192 -10.68 -7.87 -2.49
C ALA A 192 -11.47 -7.68 -3.78
N ARG A 193 -10.97 -8.15 -4.93
CA ARG A 193 -11.69 -8.10 -6.21
C ARG A 193 -12.83 -9.11 -6.27
N GLU A 194 -12.62 -10.33 -5.80
CA GLU A 194 -13.64 -11.40 -5.80
C GLU A 194 -14.90 -10.98 -5.03
N PHE A 195 -14.73 -10.28 -3.90
CA PHE A 195 -15.83 -9.87 -3.01
C PHE A 195 -16.13 -8.36 -3.01
N ASP A 196 -15.61 -7.60 -3.98
CA ASP A 196 -15.82 -6.14 -4.12
C ASP A 196 -15.50 -5.35 -2.83
N LEU A 197 -14.36 -5.64 -2.19
CA LEU A 197 -14.01 -5.11 -0.87
C LEU A 197 -13.28 -3.76 -0.90
N LEU A 198 -12.82 -3.31 -2.09
CA LEU A 198 -12.05 -2.08 -2.27
C LEU A 198 -12.55 -1.27 -3.46
N ASP A 199 -12.71 0.04 -3.26
CA ASP A 199 -13.09 0.94 -4.35
C ASP A 199 -11.91 1.20 -5.30
N LYS A 200 -12.19 1.33 -6.59
CA LYS A 200 -11.16 1.65 -7.62
C LYS A 200 -10.38 2.94 -7.34
N LYS A 201 -11.00 3.89 -6.62
CA LYS A 201 -10.35 5.14 -6.22
C LYS A 201 -9.30 4.92 -5.12
N GLU A 202 -9.53 3.95 -4.24
CA GLU A 202 -8.60 3.61 -3.17
C GLU A 202 -7.36 2.90 -3.72
N LEU A 203 -7.51 2.12 -4.80
CA LEU A 203 -6.42 1.37 -5.42
C LEU A 203 -5.40 2.25 -6.17
N GLN A 204 -5.72 3.52 -6.44
CA GLN A 204 -4.90 4.44 -7.25
C GLN A 204 -3.40 4.48 -6.88
N PRO A 205 -3.00 4.52 -5.60
CA PRO A 205 -1.59 4.61 -5.21
C PRO A 205 -0.72 3.42 -5.62
N LEU A 206 -1.32 2.25 -5.89
CA LEU A 206 -0.64 1.03 -6.34
C LEU A 206 -1.21 0.50 -7.66
N GLN A 207 -1.97 1.31 -8.40
CA GLN A 207 -2.68 0.87 -9.60
C GLN A 207 -1.70 0.29 -10.65
N GLU A 208 -0.53 0.91 -10.84
CA GLU A 208 0.47 0.41 -11.79
C GLU A 208 0.97 -1.00 -11.41
N LEU A 209 1.21 -1.26 -10.12
CA LEU A 209 1.62 -2.58 -9.65
C LEU A 209 0.52 -3.62 -9.88
N ILE A 210 -0.72 -3.26 -9.55
CA ILE A 210 -1.90 -4.11 -9.75
C ILE A 210 -2.09 -4.45 -11.23
N ASP A 211 -1.96 -3.46 -12.12
CA ASP A 211 -2.10 -3.65 -13.57
C ASP A 211 -1.03 -4.60 -14.12
N ILE A 212 0.20 -4.52 -13.61
CA ILE A 212 1.29 -5.44 -13.97
C ILE A 212 0.98 -6.86 -13.49
N MET A 213 0.54 -7.01 -12.23
CA MET A 213 0.17 -8.32 -11.67
C MET A 213 -1.03 -8.95 -12.40
N LEU A 214 -2.00 -8.15 -12.84
CA LEU A 214 -3.11 -8.60 -13.70
C LEU A 214 -2.61 -9.05 -15.07
N LYS A 215 -1.72 -8.27 -15.70
CA LYS A 215 -1.13 -8.62 -16.99
C LYS A 215 -0.32 -9.92 -16.94
N ASN A 216 0.34 -10.18 -15.82
CA ASN A 216 1.11 -11.40 -15.57
C ASN A 216 0.23 -12.61 -15.20
N GLY A 217 -1.09 -12.44 -15.04
CA GLY A 217 -2.03 -13.52 -14.70
C GLY A 217 -1.94 -13.98 -13.24
N VAL A 218 -1.29 -13.21 -12.38
CA VAL A 218 -1.16 -13.50 -10.94
C VAL A 218 -2.49 -13.22 -10.24
N ILE A 219 -3.06 -12.05 -10.52
CA ILE A 219 -4.35 -11.60 -9.98
C ILE A 219 -5.43 -11.92 -11.01
N SER A 220 -6.56 -12.46 -10.55
CA SER A 220 -7.74 -12.73 -11.38
C SER A 220 -8.72 -11.55 -11.48
#